data_AF-A0A2A5D6B1-F1
#
_entry.id   AF-A0A2A5D6B1-F1
#
_cell.length_a   1.000
_cell.length_b   1.000
_cell.length_c   1.000
_cell.angle_alpha   90.00
_cell.angle_beta   90.00
_cell.angle_gamma   90.00
#
_symmetry.space_group_name_H-M   'P 1'
#
loop_
_entity.id
_entity.type
_entity.pdbx_description
1 polymer ?
#
loop_
_entity_poly.entity_id
_entity_poly.type
_entity_poly.pdbx_seq_one_letter_code
_entity_poly.pdbx_strand_id
1 'polypeptide(L)'
;MSTENIFNLKIAIHQWENSFREINTDIEGCIEELVSHLHDSMAEFRNKGFSEEEAFQLASSELGQVPSIVVEFSKNHTVEGFDVIRFSVFFATWIFLSGILYYYGFFKELGFHIGCCVGILVSWVFLETLPLLKKRGGLINKFDKLRFIFSAFILFSFVSILVYLGLYDMFQLMPGYLVASIFACVLGEFMLLFVGKQRLKLTCSMA
;
A
#
# COMPACT_ATOMS: atom_id res chain seq x y z
N MET A 1 -15.63 29.90 -45.88
CA MET A 1 -14.48 29.92 -44.95
C MET A 1 -14.67 28.76 -44.00
N SER A 2 -14.04 27.63 -44.30
CA SER A 2 -14.00 26.46 -43.43
C SER A 2 -12.97 26.73 -42.33
N THR A 3 -13.44 26.82 -41.09
CA THR A 3 -12.57 26.77 -39.91
C THR A 3 -11.95 25.38 -39.88
N GLU A 4 -10.69 25.26 -40.32
CA GLU A 4 -9.88 24.08 -40.06
C GLU A 4 -9.80 23.89 -38.55
N ASN A 5 -10.54 22.91 -38.05
CA ASN A 5 -10.57 22.57 -36.64
C ASN A 5 -9.26 21.84 -36.35
N ILE A 6 -8.28 22.55 -35.79
CA ILE A 6 -6.97 21.98 -35.46
C ILE A 6 -7.19 20.88 -34.42
N PHE A 7 -6.92 19.64 -34.80
CA PHE A 7 -6.98 18.50 -33.89
C PHE A 7 -6.04 18.73 -32.69
N ASN A 8 -6.57 18.55 -31.48
CA ASN A 8 -5.81 18.68 -30.25
C ASN A 8 -5.75 17.34 -29.54
N LEU A 9 -4.62 16.64 -29.67
CA LEU A 9 -4.43 15.31 -29.12
C LEU A 9 -4.69 15.24 -27.61
N LYS A 10 -4.27 16.25 -26.85
CA LYS A 10 -4.45 16.28 -25.40
C LYS A 10 -5.93 16.30 -25.02
N ILE A 11 -6.74 17.06 -25.76
CA ILE A 11 -8.20 17.10 -25.56
C ILE A 11 -8.81 15.76 -25.95
N ALA A 12 -8.38 15.15 -27.06
CA ALA A 12 -8.91 13.87 -27.53
C ALA A 12 -8.62 12.72 -26.55
N ILE A 13 -7.39 12.63 -26.02
CA ILE A 13 -7.02 11.64 -25.00
C ILE A 13 -7.84 11.85 -23.74
N HIS A 14 -8.00 13.10 -23.29
CA HIS A 14 -8.77 13.37 -22.07
C HIS A 14 -10.27 13.04 -22.23
N GLN A 15 -10.85 13.31 -23.40
CA GLN A 15 -12.21 12.88 -23.72
C GLN A 15 -12.34 11.36 -23.76
N TRP A 16 -11.33 10.69 -24.33
CA TRP A 16 -11.26 9.23 -24.36
C TRP A 16 -11.19 8.65 -22.94
N GLU A 17 -10.30 9.14 -22.07
CA GLU A 17 -10.23 8.76 -20.64
C GLU A 17 -11.56 8.96 -19.91
N ASN A 18 -12.21 10.12 -20.13
CA ASN A 18 -13.50 10.43 -19.49
C ASN A 18 -14.59 9.45 -19.91
N SER A 19 -14.56 8.92 -21.14
CA SER A 19 -15.51 7.90 -21.58
C SER A 19 -15.41 6.59 -20.78
N PHE A 20 -14.22 6.22 -20.29
CA PHE A 20 -14.05 5.07 -19.39
C PHE A 20 -14.58 5.36 -17.99
N ARG A 21 -14.30 6.57 -17.47
CA ARG A 21 -14.74 7.01 -16.14
C ARG A 21 -16.26 7.07 -16.02
N GLU A 22 -16.94 7.50 -17.08
CA GLU A 22 -18.41 7.56 -17.12
C GLU A 22 -19.06 6.17 -17.08
N ILE A 23 -18.40 5.16 -17.64
CA ILE A 23 -18.93 3.80 -17.72
C ILE A 23 -18.65 3.02 -16.43
N ASN A 24 -17.47 3.19 -15.81
CA ASN A 24 -17.11 2.42 -14.62
C ASN A 24 -16.03 3.12 -13.77
N THR A 25 -16.34 3.42 -12.51
CA THR A 25 -15.42 4.03 -11.54
C THR A 25 -14.30 3.11 -11.08
N ASP A 26 -14.47 1.79 -11.21
CA ASP A 26 -13.51 0.80 -10.71
C ASP A 26 -12.29 0.60 -11.63
N ILE A 27 -12.28 1.24 -12.81
CA ILE A 27 -11.21 1.12 -13.82
C ILE A 27 -10.11 2.16 -13.61
N GLU A 28 -10.22 3.04 -12.61
CA GLU A 28 -9.30 4.16 -12.40
C GLU A 28 -7.81 3.75 -12.46
N GLY A 29 -7.44 2.62 -11.86
CA GLY A 29 -6.07 2.11 -11.87
C GLY A 29 -5.61 1.55 -13.23
N CYS A 30 -6.54 1.17 -14.10
CA CYS A 30 -6.24 0.61 -15.43
C CYS A 30 -6.21 1.70 -16.52
N ILE A 31 -6.81 2.87 -16.28
CA ILE A 31 -6.84 3.96 -17.27
C ILE A 31 -5.42 4.40 -17.63
N GLU A 32 -4.51 4.52 -16.66
CA GLU A 32 -3.11 4.90 -16.92
C GLU A 32 -2.40 3.88 -17.84
N GLU A 33 -2.64 2.59 -17.63
CA GLU A 33 -2.09 1.50 -18.46
C GLU A 33 -2.67 1.54 -19.88
N LEU A 34 -3.98 1.74 -20.00
CA LEU A 34 -4.67 1.89 -21.29
C LEU A 34 -4.17 3.12 -22.07
N VAL A 35 -3.92 4.24 -21.39
CA VAL A 35 -3.34 5.45 -22.00
C VAL A 35 -1.91 5.19 -22.46
N SER A 36 -1.11 4.44 -21.69
CA SER A 36 0.22 4.03 -22.13
C SER A 36 0.16 3.21 -23.42
N HIS A 37 -0.74 2.21 -23.48
CA HIS A 37 -0.93 1.40 -24.68
C HIS A 37 -1.41 2.22 -25.88
N LEU A 38 -2.33 3.17 -25.65
CA LEU A 38 -2.78 4.10 -26.69
C LEU A 38 -1.61 4.88 -27.26
N HIS A 39 -0.72 5.42 -26.41
CA HIS A 39 0.47 6.15 -26.85
C HIS A 39 1.44 5.27 -27.65
N ASP A 40 1.66 4.03 -27.24
CA ASP A 40 2.52 3.08 -27.94
C ASP A 40 1.95 2.75 -29.33
N SER A 41 0.66 2.43 -29.44
CA SER A 41 -0.03 2.19 -30.73
C SER A 41 -0.01 3.44 -31.62
N MET A 42 -0.26 4.62 -31.05
CA MET A 42 -0.17 5.88 -31.80
C MET A 42 1.24 6.10 -32.37
N ALA A 43 2.28 5.83 -31.58
CA ALA A 43 3.66 5.95 -32.06
C ALA A 43 3.93 4.99 -33.23
N GLU A 44 3.39 3.77 -33.17
CA GLU A 44 3.47 2.81 -34.28
C GLU A 44 2.78 3.34 -35.56
N PHE A 45 1.57 3.88 -35.47
CA PHE A 45 0.88 4.45 -36.63
C PHE A 45 1.60 5.69 -37.17
N ARG A 46 2.12 6.56 -36.31
CA ARG A 46 2.91 7.72 -36.77
C ARG A 46 4.17 7.29 -37.51
N ASN A 47 4.83 6.22 -37.07
CA ASN A 47 5.98 5.64 -37.78
C ASN A 47 5.61 5.07 -39.16
N LYS A 48 4.35 4.69 -39.35
CA LYS A 48 3.79 4.27 -40.66
C LYS A 48 3.35 5.45 -41.54
N GLY A 49 3.48 6.69 -41.06
CA GLY A 49 3.19 7.91 -41.82
C GLY A 49 1.77 8.46 -41.65
N PHE A 50 0.98 7.94 -40.72
CA PHE A 50 -0.34 8.50 -40.40
C PHE A 50 -0.23 9.85 -39.69
N SER A 51 -1.19 10.75 -39.94
CA SER A 51 -1.31 12.00 -39.18
C SER A 51 -1.65 11.73 -37.71
N GLU A 52 -1.48 12.72 -36.84
CA GLU A 52 -1.74 12.55 -35.40
C GLU A 52 -3.21 12.21 -35.10
N GLU A 53 -4.14 12.81 -35.84
CA GLU A 53 -5.57 12.52 -35.74
C GLU A 53 -5.90 11.09 -36.22
N GLU A 54 -5.38 10.68 -37.38
CA GLU A 54 -5.59 9.33 -37.91
C GLU A 54 -4.95 8.27 -37.00
N ALA A 55 -3.75 8.53 -36.49
CA ALA A 55 -3.06 7.63 -35.56
C ALA A 55 -3.86 7.45 -34.27
N PHE A 56 -4.45 8.51 -33.73
CA PHE A 56 -5.33 8.43 -32.56
C PHE A 56 -6.62 7.65 -32.86
N GLN A 57 -7.28 7.90 -34.00
CA GLN A 57 -8.49 7.18 -34.38
C GLN A 57 -8.22 5.68 -34.59
N LEU A 58 -7.11 5.33 -35.24
CA LEU A 58 -6.70 3.95 -35.44
C LEU A 58 -6.35 3.26 -34.13
N ALA A 59 -5.48 3.88 -33.30
CA ALA A 59 -5.08 3.32 -32.02
C ALA A 59 -6.26 3.13 -31.05
N SER A 60 -7.16 4.11 -30.98
CA SER A 60 -8.37 4.01 -30.14
C SER A 60 -9.35 2.94 -30.64
N SER A 61 -9.43 2.72 -31.96
CA SER A 61 -10.22 1.63 -32.54
C SER A 61 -9.60 0.25 -32.33
N GLU A 62 -8.25 0.16 -32.36
CA GLU A 62 -7.50 -1.08 -32.17
C GLU A 62 -7.59 -1.60 -30.73
N LEU A 63 -7.57 -0.69 -29.75
CA LEU A 63 -7.81 -1.05 -28.34
C LEU A 63 -9.21 -1.62 -28.09
N GLY A 64 -10.15 -1.40 -29.01
CA GLY A 64 -11.52 -1.91 -28.95
C GLY A 64 -12.52 -0.92 -28.37
N GLN A 65 -13.79 -1.31 -28.37
CA GLN A 65 -14.85 -0.45 -27.80
C GLN A 65 -14.79 -0.47 -26.28
N VAL A 66 -14.99 0.69 -25.65
CA VAL A 66 -14.96 0.88 -24.18
C VAL A 66 -15.66 -0.24 -23.41
N PRO A 67 -16.90 -0.68 -23.76
CA PRO A 67 -17.58 -1.73 -23.00
C PRO A 67 -16.87 -3.09 -23.06
N SER A 68 -16.22 -3.42 -24.18
CA SER A 68 -15.49 -4.68 -24.34
C SER A 68 -14.21 -4.72 -23.49
N ILE A 69 -13.49 -3.60 -23.45
CA ILE A 69 -12.28 -3.42 -22.63
C ILE A 69 -12.62 -3.57 -21.15
N VAL A 70 -13.71 -2.93 -20.69
CA VAL A 70 -14.18 -3.04 -19.30
C VAL A 70 -14.43 -4.49 -18.88
N VAL A 71 -15.05 -5.30 -19.75
CA VAL A 71 -15.36 -6.70 -19.46
C VAL A 71 -14.10 -7.56 -19.41
N GLU A 72 -13.11 -7.29 -20.24
CA GLU A 72 -11.85 -8.04 -20.24
C GLU A 72 -10.97 -7.67 -19.04
N PHE A 73 -10.84 -6.38 -18.75
CA PHE A 73 -10.08 -5.90 -17.60
C PHE A 73 -10.72 -6.32 -16.27
N SER A 74 -12.04 -6.32 -16.16
CA SER A 74 -12.72 -6.82 -14.95
C SER A 74 -12.51 -8.31 -14.69
N LYS A 75 -12.30 -9.13 -15.72
CA LYS A 75 -11.94 -10.56 -15.55
C LYS A 75 -10.50 -10.72 -15.08
N ASN A 76 -9.59 -9.97 -15.67
CA ASN A 76 -8.14 -10.13 -15.45
C ASN A 76 -7.62 -9.40 -14.20
N HIS A 77 -8.32 -8.37 -13.69
CA HIS A 77 -7.94 -7.66 -12.46
C HIS A 77 -8.48 -8.28 -11.16
N THR A 78 -8.95 -9.52 -11.19
CA THR A 78 -9.23 -10.30 -9.96
C THR A 78 -7.97 -10.61 -9.12
N VAL A 79 -6.79 -10.15 -9.55
CA VAL A 79 -5.48 -10.49 -8.97
C VAL A 79 -5.18 -9.73 -7.66
N GLU A 80 -5.89 -8.66 -7.31
CA GLU A 80 -5.56 -7.92 -6.07
C GLU A 80 -5.89 -8.66 -4.77
N GLY A 81 -6.76 -9.68 -4.81
CA GLY A 81 -7.04 -10.51 -3.63
C GLY A 81 -5.90 -11.45 -3.26
N PHE A 82 -5.11 -11.88 -4.25
CA PHE A 82 -4.13 -12.96 -4.06
C PHE A 82 -2.87 -12.49 -3.33
N ASP A 83 -2.44 -11.25 -3.58
CA ASP A 83 -1.31 -10.65 -2.88
C ASP A 83 -1.66 -10.31 -1.42
N VAL A 84 -2.89 -9.89 -1.12
CA VAL A 84 -3.35 -9.64 0.26
C VAL A 84 -3.44 -10.95 1.06
N ILE A 85 -3.95 -12.03 0.46
CA ILE A 85 -4.04 -13.33 1.13
C ILE A 85 -2.64 -13.90 1.37
N ARG A 86 -1.75 -13.89 0.37
CA ARG A 86 -0.35 -14.33 0.54
C ARG A 86 0.37 -13.51 1.60
N PHE A 87 0.16 -12.19 1.60
CA PHE A 87 0.72 -11.31 2.61
C PHE A 87 0.19 -11.62 4.01
N SER A 88 -1.12 -11.86 4.14
CA SER A 88 -1.75 -12.19 5.43
C SER A 88 -1.29 -13.55 5.96
N VAL A 89 -1.16 -14.55 5.08
CA VAL A 89 -0.65 -15.87 5.43
C VAL A 89 0.81 -15.78 5.87
N PHE A 90 1.65 -15.08 5.11
CA PHE A 90 3.05 -14.85 5.49
C PHE A 90 3.17 -14.18 6.86
N PHE A 91 2.37 -13.14 7.10
CA PHE A 91 2.37 -12.42 8.38
C PHE A 91 1.86 -13.28 9.55
N ALA A 92 0.81 -14.07 9.34
CA ALA A 92 0.29 -14.99 10.35
C ALA A 92 1.31 -16.09 10.69
N THR A 93 1.95 -16.70 9.69
CA THR A 93 3.02 -17.67 9.88
C THR A 93 4.21 -17.05 10.61
N TRP A 94 4.55 -15.81 10.30
CA TRP A 94 5.63 -15.08 10.96
C TRP A 94 5.35 -14.81 12.45
N ILE A 95 4.17 -14.27 12.78
CA ILE A 95 3.74 -14.07 14.18
C ILE A 95 3.80 -15.40 14.93
N PHE A 96 3.26 -16.46 14.33
CA PHE A 96 3.25 -17.79 14.93
C PHE A 96 4.68 -18.32 15.20
N LEU A 97 5.59 -18.19 14.23
CA LEU A 97 6.98 -18.64 14.37
C LEU A 97 7.72 -17.81 15.44
N SER A 98 7.50 -16.49 15.47
CA SER A 98 8.09 -15.61 16.48
C SER A 98 7.57 -15.94 17.89
N GLY A 99 6.28 -16.29 18.01
CA GLY A 99 5.68 -16.74 19.27
C GLY A 99 6.23 -18.09 19.74
N ILE A 100 6.49 -19.02 18.82
CA ILE A 100 7.16 -20.30 19.11
C ILE A 100 8.59 -20.04 19.59
N LEU A 101 9.37 -19.24 18.86
CA LEU A 101 10.74 -18.91 19.25
C LEU A 101 10.79 -18.17 20.57
N TYR A 102 9.81 -17.31 20.84
CA TYR A 102 9.63 -16.67 22.14
C TYR A 102 9.34 -17.71 23.22
N TYR A 103 8.39 -18.62 23.02
CA TYR A 103 8.02 -19.66 23.97
C TYR A 103 9.20 -20.60 24.31
N TYR A 104 9.97 -21.02 23.30
CA TYR A 104 11.14 -21.87 23.50
C TYR A 104 12.37 -21.09 23.99
N GLY A 105 12.51 -19.82 23.62
CA GLY A 105 13.57 -18.92 24.06
C GLY A 105 13.35 -18.39 25.48
N PHE A 106 12.12 -18.38 25.97
CA PHE A 106 11.73 -17.93 27.33
C PHE A 106 12.47 -18.70 28.44
N PHE A 107 13.00 -19.89 28.15
CA PHE A 107 13.80 -20.65 29.11
C PHE A 107 15.26 -20.18 29.24
N LYS A 108 15.74 -19.22 28.44
CA LYS A 108 17.08 -18.60 28.61
C LYS A 108 17.07 -17.12 28.22
N GLU A 109 17.52 -16.23 29.13
CA GLU A 109 17.64 -14.76 28.92
C GLU A 109 18.23 -14.37 27.55
N LEU A 110 19.19 -15.15 27.04
CA LEU A 110 19.83 -14.90 25.76
C LEU A 110 18.89 -15.09 24.54
N GLY A 111 17.92 -16.00 24.63
CA GLY A 111 17.01 -16.31 23.52
C GLY A 111 16.02 -15.18 23.24
N PHE A 112 15.62 -14.45 24.28
CA PHE A 112 14.71 -13.30 24.15
C PHE A 112 15.34 -12.16 23.33
N HIS A 113 16.57 -11.77 23.67
CA HIS A 113 17.26 -10.67 22.98
C HIS A 113 17.53 -11.00 21.51
N ILE A 114 17.96 -12.24 21.22
CA ILE A 114 18.18 -12.69 19.84
C ILE A 114 16.86 -12.67 19.06
N GLY A 115 15.77 -13.14 19.67
CA GLY A 115 14.43 -13.09 19.07
C GLY A 115 13.98 -11.67 18.72
N CYS A 116 14.16 -10.72 19.63
CA CYS A 116 13.85 -9.31 19.39
C CYS A 116 14.70 -8.69 18.26
N CYS A 117 16.02 -8.93 18.26
CA CYS A 117 16.91 -8.42 17.22
C CYS A 117 16.55 -8.97 15.83
N VAL A 118 16.27 -10.28 15.73
CA VAL A 118 15.83 -10.90 14.47
C VAL A 118 14.46 -10.35 14.03
N GLY A 119 13.53 -10.18 14.97
CA GLY A 119 12.22 -9.59 14.71
C GLY A 119 12.30 -8.17 14.12
N ILE A 120 13.16 -7.33 14.71
CA ILE A 120 13.39 -5.95 14.24
C ILE A 120 14.06 -5.95 12.85
N LEU A 121 15.09 -6.77 12.65
CA LEU A 121 15.85 -6.80 11.40
C LEU A 121 15.00 -7.30 10.22
N VAL A 122 14.17 -8.32 10.44
CA VAL A 122 13.23 -8.79 9.41
C VAL A 122 12.13 -7.78 9.14
N SER A 123 11.60 -7.11 10.18
CA SER A 123 10.62 -6.03 10.01
C SER A 123 11.19 -4.86 9.20
N TRP A 124 12.48 -4.53 9.42
CA TRP A 124 13.20 -3.52 8.66
C TRP A 124 13.35 -3.91 7.18
N VAL A 125 13.85 -5.12 6.90
CA VAL A 125 13.98 -5.63 5.52
C VAL A 125 12.62 -5.63 4.82
N PHE A 126 11.56 -6.02 5.52
CA PHE A 126 10.21 -5.99 4.97
C PHE A 126 9.78 -4.55 4.60
N LEU A 127 10.02 -3.57 5.47
CA LEU A 127 9.72 -2.16 5.17
C LEU A 127 10.49 -1.63 3.95
N GLU A 128 11.73 -2.06 3.74
CA GLU A 128 12.54 -1.71 2.57
C GLU A 128 12.06 -2.40 1.28
N THR A 129 11.32 -3.50 1.37
CA THR A 129 10.73 -4.16 0.20
C THR A 129 9.38 -3.56 -0.24
N LEU A 130 8.70 -2.80 0.62
CA LEU A 130 7.41 -2.16 0.30
C LEU A 130 7.47 -1.18 -0.90
N PRO A 131 8.52 -0.34 -1.08
CA PRO A 131 8.66 0.51 -2.27
C PRO A 131 8.74 -0.27 -3.58
N LEU A 132 9.23 -1.52 -3.56
CA LEU A 132 9.27 -2.36 -4.76
C LEU A 132 7.86 -2.82 -5.17
N LEU A 133 6.95 -2.99 -4.21
CA LEU A 133 5.53 -3.26 -4.45
C LEU A 133 4.77 -2.01 -4.91
N LYS A 134 5.25 -0.81 -4.54
CA LYS A 134 4.66 0.49 -4.95
C LYS A 134 4.68 0.70 -6.47
N LYS A 135 5.58 0.04 -7.20
CA LYS A 135 5.73 0.17 -8.65
C LYS A 135 4.59 -0.49 -9.45
N ARG A 136 3.65 -1.18 -8.79
CA ARG A 136 2.61 -2.00 -9.44
C ARG A 136 1.20 -1.39 -9.45
N GLY A 137 1.09 -0.07 -9.32
CA GLY A 137 -0.12 0.73 -9.63
C GLY A 137 -1.28 0.58 -8.63
N GLY A 138 -1.77 1.70 -8.09
CA GLY A 138 -3.08 1.76 -7.40
C GLY A 138 -3.10 1.69 -5.87
N LEU A 139 -2.25 0.88 -5.20
CA LEU A 139 -2.38 0.64 -3.75
C LEU A 139 -1.65 1.63 -2.82
N ILE A 140 -1.15 2.75 -3.37
CA ILE A 140 -0.21 3.68 -2.73
C ILE A 140 -0.74 4.27 -1.40
N ASN A 141 -2.00 4.72 -1.38
CA ASN A 141 -2.57 5.37 -0.20
C ASN A 141 -2.81 4.42 0.99
N LYS A 142 -3.01 3.13 0.73
CA LYS A 142 -3.18 2.13 1.81
C LYS A 142 -1.83 1.70 2.38
N PHE A 143 -0.81 1.57 1.53
CA PHE A 143 0.54 1.18 1.98
C PHE A 143 1.25 2.27 2.78
N ASP A 144 1.09 3.55 2.46
CA ASP A 144 1.70 4.62 3.26
C ASP A 144 1.14 4.65 4.68
N LYS A 145 -0.15 4.32 4.86
CA LYS A 145 -0.78 4.15 6.17
C LYS A 145 -0.25 2.92 6.91
N LEU A 146 -0.05 1.80 6.20
CA LEU A 146 0.50 0.57 6.77
C LEU A 146 1.97 0.75 7.19
N ARG A 147 2.76 1.42 6.35
CA ARG A 147 4.15 1.80 6.64
C ARG A 147 4.22 2.65 7.89
N PHE A 148 3.38 3.66 8.03
CA PHE A 148 3.31 4.47 9.25
C PHE A 148 3.00 3.64 10.50
N ILE A 149 2.05 2.70 10.42
CA ILE A 149 1.69 1.81 11.54
C ILE A 149 2.88 0.92 11.92
N PHE A 150 3.57 0.33 10.93
CA PHE A 150 4.75 -0.50 11.18
C PHE A 150 5.91 0.30 11.77
N SER A 151 6.20 1.50 11.25
CA SER A 151 7.23 2.37 11.82
C SER A 151 6.94 2.71 13.28
N ALA A 152 5.67 3.02 13.60
CA ALA A 152 5.25 3.27 14.97
C ALA A 152 5.41 2.03 15.86
N PHE A 153 5.13 0.83 15.34
CA PHE A 153 5.29 -0.43 16.06
C PHE A 153 6.76 -0.78 16.32
N ILE A 154 7.64 -0.56 15.34
CA ILE A 154 9.09 -0.73 15.50
C ILE A 154 9.63 0.25 16.55
N LEU A 155 9.23 1.53 16.45
CA LEU A 155 9.63 2.53 17.44
C LEU A 155 9.14 2.18 18.84
N PHE A 156 7.88 1.73 18.98
CA PHE A 156 7.32 1.29 20.25
C PHE A 156 8.08 0.10 20.83
N SER A 157 8.40 -0.89 19.99
CA SER A 157 9.19 -2.06 20.39
C SER A 157 10.60 -1.67 20.81
N PHE A 158 11.24 -0.75 20.09
CA PHE A 158 12.57 -0.23 20.42
C PHE A 158 12.56 0.55 21.74
N VAL A 159 11.59 1.44 21.95
CA VAL A 159 11.41 2.17 23.22
C VAL A 159 11.15 1.18 24.36
N SER A 160 10.33 0.15 24.14
CA SER A 160 10.05 -0.88 25.15
C SER A 160 11.32 -1.67 25.53
N ILE A 161 12.19 -1.97 24.55
CA ILE A 161 13.48 -2.62 24.79
C ILE A 161 14.44 -1.69 25.54
N LEU A 162 14.52 -0.41 25.16
CA LEU A 162 15.36 0.57 25.86
C LEU A 162 14.89 0.82 27.29
N VAL A 163 13.58 0.93 27.48
CA VAL A 163 12.96 1.02 28.81
C VAL A 163 13.26 -0.26 29.57
N TYR A 164 13.11 -1.45 28.99
CA TYR A 164 13.46 -2.70 29.65
C TYR A 164 14.94 -2.78 30.03
N LEU A 165 15.87 -2.38 29.16
CA LEU A 165 17.31 -2.39 29.44
C LEU A 165 17.71 -1.37 30.51
N GLY A 166 17.21 -0.14 30.42
CA GLY A 166 17.46 0.88 31.44
C GLY A 166 16.75 0.60 32.76
N LEU A 167 15.58 -0.03 32.70
CA LEU A 167 14.87 -0.52 33.86
C LEU A 167 15.52 -1.77 34.42
N TYR A 168 16.11 -2.69 33.64
CA TYR A 168 16.77 -3.89 34.15
C TYR A 168 17.87 -3.54 35.15
N ASP A 169 18.66 -2.49 34.85
CA ASP A 169 19.64 -1.94 35.78
C ASP A 169 19.00 -1.29 37.03
N MET A 170 17.78 -0.72 36.92
CA MET A 170 16.99 -0.27 38.08
C MET A 170 16.20 -1.40 38.79
N PHE A 171 15.90 -2.51 38.12
CA PHE A 171 14.92 -3.53 38.53
C PHE A 171 15.48 -4.61 39.41
N GLN A 172 16.79 -4.62 39.66
CA GLN A 172 17.29 -5.28 40.87
C GLN A 172 16.68 -4.68 42.16
N LEU A 173 16.01 -3.52 42.11
CA LEU A 173 15.38 -2.88 43.27
C LEU A 173 13.85 -2.70 43.24
N MET A 174 13.13 -2.98 42.15
CA MET A 174 11.67 -2.73 42.09
C MET A 174 10.82 -3.98 41.80
N PRO A 175 9.62 -4.09 42.39
CA PRO A 175 8.73 -5.23 42.17
C PRO A 175 7.96 -5.12 40.84
N GLY A 176 7.88 -6.24 40.11
CA GLY A 176 7.43 -6.29 38.71
C GLY A 176 6.00 -5.79 38.41
N TYR A 177 5.11 -5.67 39.40
CA TYR A 177 3.76 -5.16 39.19
C TYR A 177 3.72 -3.67 38.82
N LEU A 178 4.77 -2.92 39.18
CA LEU A 178 4.85 -1.47 38.92
C LEU A 178 5.28 -1.17 37.48
N VAL A 179 6.01 -2.09 36.82
CA VAL A 179 6.28 -1.99 35.36
C VAL A 179 5.00 -2.22 34.58
N ALA A 180 4.25 -3.26 34.97
CA ALA A 180 3.03 -3.64 34.27
C ALA A 180 1.98 -2.51 34.29
N SER A 181 1.88 -1.75 35.39
CA SER A 181 0.97 -0.61 35.48
C SER A 181 1.39 0.57 34.61
N ILE A 182 2.69 0.91 34.59
CA ILE A 182 3.22 1.98 33.70
C ILE A 182 2.99 1.60 32.24
N PHE A 183 3.25 0.35 31.87
CA PHE A 183 3.05 -0.14 30.50
C PHE A 183 1.57 -0.08 30.10
N ALA A 184 0.65 -0.47 31.00
CA ALA A 184 -0.78 -0.37 30.76
C ALA A 184 -1.26 1.08 30.58
N CYS A 185 -0.71 2.03 31.33
CA CYS A 185 -1.02 3.46 31.19
C CYS A 185 -0.58 4.02 29.82
N VAL A 186 0.66 3.72 29.40
CA VAL A 186 1.19 4.20 28.10
C VAL A 186 0.42 3.59 26.93
N LEU A 187 0.08 2.30 27.00
CA LEU A 187 -0.72 1.64 25.97
C LEU A 187 -2.15 2.24 25.88
N GLY A 188 -2.73 2.58 27.03
CA GLY A 188 -4.05 3.20 27.12
C GLY A 188 -4.12 4.58 26.47
N GLU A 189 -3.14 5.45 26.71
CA GLU A 189 -3.07 6.78 26.08
C GLU A 189 -2.88 6.69 24.57
N PHE A 190 -2.04 5.77 24.09
CA PHE A 190 -1.80 5.59 22.66
C PHE A 190 -3.06 5.11 21.92
N MET A 191 -3.82 4.19 22.54
CA MET A 191 -5.11 3.72 22.01
C MET A 191 -6.14 4.86 21.95
N LEU A 192 -6.21 5.72 22.97
CA LEU A 192 -7.12 6.86 23.00
C LEU A 192 -6.81 7.90 21.92
N LEU A 193 -5.53 8.20 21.70
CA LEU A 193 -5.10 9.09 20.62
C LEU A 193 -5.44 8.52 19.24
N PHE A 194 -5.29 7.21 19.06
CA PHE A 194 -5.61 6.55 17.78
C PHE A 194 -7.12 6.53 17.50
N VAL A 195 -7.93 6.15 18.51
CA VAL A 195 -9.40 6.13 18.39
C VAL A 195 -9.97 7.54 18.23
N GLY A 196 -9.42 8.53 18.95
CA GLY A 196 -9.83 9.93 18.84
C GLY A 196 -9.60 10.51 17.43
N LYS A 197 -8.46 10.20 16.80
CA LYS A 197 -8.13 10.68 15.46
C LYS A 197 -8.97 10.04 14.35
N GLN A 198 -9.47 8.81 14.56
CA GLN A 198 -10.41 8.14 13.65
C GLN A 198 -11.81 8.77 13.71
N ARG A 199 -12.29 9.14 14.92
CA ARG A 199 -13.60 9.80 15.08
C ARG A 199 -13.65 11.19 14.42
N LEU A 200 -12.57 11.98 14.52
CA LEU A 200 -12.49 13.31 13.90
C LEU A 200 -12.55 13.28 12.36
N LYS A 201 -12.02 12.22 11.72
CA LYS A 201 -12.11 12.05 10.27
C LYS A 201 -13.50 11.68 9.78
N LEU A 202 -14.27 10.91 10.57
CA LEU A 202 -15.64 10.54 10.22
C LEU A 202 -16.60 11.72 10.31
N THR A 203 -16.39 12.64 11.26
CA THR A 203 -17.22 13.84 11.41
C THR A 203 -16.95 14.91 10.34
N CYS A 204 -15.74 14.98 9.78
CA CYS A 204 -15.43 15.91 8.67
C CYS A 204 -15.81 15.39 7.28
N SER A 205 -16.18 14.11 7.14
CA SER A 205 -16.62 13.53 5.86
C SER A 205 -18.14 13.60 5.67
N MET A 206 -18.89 14.08 6.66
CA MET A 206 -20.36 14.19 6.65
C MET A 206 -20.85 15.66 6.66
N ALA A 207 -19.94 16.62 6.51
CA ALA A 207 -20.22 18.05 6.38
C ALA A 207 -19.74 18.53 5.01
#